data_AF-A0A372R243-F1
#
_entry.id   AF-A0A372R243-F1
#
_cell.length_a   1.000
_cell.length_b   1.000
_cell.length_c   1.000
_cell.angle_alpha   90.00
_cell.angle_beta   90.00
_cell.angle_gamma   90.00
#
_symmetry.space_group_name_H-M   'P 1'
#
loop_
_entity.id
_entity.type
_entity.pdbx_description
1 polymer ?
#
loop_
_entity_poly.entity_id
_entity_poly.type
_entity_poly.pdbx_seq_one_letter_code
_entity_poly.pdbx_strand_id
1 'polypeptide(L)'
;MTTTVHEDIIFRLQKFFEVPNNGVVDDPPIVVTGQSFHIVHYVPGGNGVETAPDACVRPNVAFVPKPATSTVIPRPPGDTCGNPHARIMCEVAVGQSVGEFGRKCLSWMREPYVRAVISIKILEPRLNMQEPTIGFFYRTMMYNVGILGTLKKYSRDPITDPPGCNAPNLAAYQITIPISEVFWDPPFPIPPGYTPAIPPNIVGINFVIDLYRIQRVALQAQTP
;
A
#
# COMPACT_ATOMS: atom_id res chain seq x y z
N MET A 1 -5.26 -11.14 16.87
CA MET A 1 -5.57 -12.27 15.96
C MET A 1 -6.01 -11.68 14.65
N THR A 2 -5.36 -12.06 13.55
CA THR A 2 -5.78 -11.66 12.21
C THR A 2 -7.06 -12.38 11.83
N THR A 3 -8.01 -11.69 11.19
CA THR A 3 -9.28 -12.29 10.76
C THR A 3 -9.20 -12.68 9.29
N THR A 4 -10.00 -13.65 8.85
CA THR A 4 -10.12 -14.02 7.42
C THR A 4 -10.44 -12.80 6.56
N VAL A 5 -11.29 -11.90 7.08
CA VAL A 5 -11.62 -10.63 6.42
C VAL A 5 -10.39 -9.77 6.15
N HIS A 6 -9.49 -9.66 7.14
CA HIS A 6 -8.25 -8.89 6.99
C HIS A 6 -7.33 -9.49 5.93
N GLU A 7 -7.15 -10.81 5.92
CA GLU A 7 -6.36 -11.51 4.90
C GLU A 7 -6.96 -11.39 3.49
N ASP A 8 -8.28 -11.53 3.35
CA ASP A 8 -8.95 -11.39 2.05
C ASP A 8 -8.80 -9.96 1.49
N ILE A 9 -8.83 -8.94 2.37
CA ILE A 9 -8.57 -7.55 1.98
C ILE A 9 -7.13 -7.37 1.53
N ILE A 10 -6.16 -7.93 2.28
CA ILE A 10 -4.74 -7.90 1.88
C ILE A 10 -4.57 -8.54 0.51
N PHE A 11 -5.11 -9.74 0.32
CA PHE A 11 -5.06 -10.45 -0.95
C PHE A 11 -5.63 -9.59 -2.08
N ARG A 12 -6.80 -8.97 -1.86
CA ARG A 12 -7.43 -8.09 -2.86
C ARG A 12 -6.56 -6.88 -3.18
N LEU A 13 -5.93 -6.28 -2.18
CA LEU A 13 -5.01 -5.17 -2.33
C LEU A 13 -3.77 -5.55 -3.14
N GLN A 14 -3.17 -6.71 -2.84
CA GLN A 14 -2.02 -7.24 -3.58
C GLN A 14 -2.35 -7.44 -5.07
N LYS A 15 -3.56 -7.94 -5.38
CA LYS A 15 -4.02 -8.07 -6.78
C LYS A 15 -4.06 -6.76 -7.55
N PHE A 16 -4.34 -5.62 -6.91
CA PHE A 16 -4.25 -4.33 -7.61
C PHE A 16 -2.82 -3.96 -7.99
N PHE A 17 -1.84 -4.33 -7.18
CA PHE A 17 -0.42 -4.07 -7.46
C PHE A 17 0.20 -5.04 -8.47
N GLU A 18 -0.39 -6.23 -8.62
CA GLU A 18 0.05 -7.21 -9.62
C GLU A 18 -0.45 -6.90 -11.03
N VAL A 19 -1.56 -6.17 -11.19
CA VAL A 19 -2.16 -5.86 -12.51
C VAL A 19 -1.13 -5.30 -13.51
N PRO A 20 -0.27 -4.33 -13.14
CA PRO A 20 0.72 -3.79 -14.07
C PRO A 20 1.80 -4.78 -14.53
N ASN A 21 1.97 -5.93 -13.87
CA ASN A 21 2.88 -6.98 -14.33
C ASN A 21 2.37 -7.69 -15.60
N ASN A 22 1.18 -7.36 -16.11
CA ASN A 22 0.65 -7.88 -17.37
C ASN A 22 0.57 -9.43 -17.42
N GLY A 23 0.22 -10.04 -16.29
CA GLY A 23 0.12 -11.51 -16.19
C GLY A 23 1.46 -12.23 -16.07
N VAL A 24 2.59 -11.52 -15.96
CA VAL A 24 3.88 -12.14 -15.60
C VAL A 24 3.81 -12.65 -14.17
N VAL A 25 3.92 -13.98 -14.01
CA VAL A 25 3.84 -14.67 -12.71
C VAL A 25 5.23 -14.92 -12.14
N ASP A 26 6.14 -15.42 -12.97
CA ASP A 26 7.51 -15.73 -12.58
C ASP A 26 8.41 -14.53 -12.87
N ASP A 27 9.24 -14.17 -11.88
CA ASP A 27 10.13 -13.00 -11.91
C ASP A 27 9.45 -11.69 -12.40
N PRO A 28 8.29 -11.31 -11.83
CA PRO A 28 7.60 -10.11 -12.25
C PRO A 28 8.43 -8.86 -11.92
N PRO A 29 8.36 -7.78 -12.72
CA PRO A 29 9.09 -6.55 -12.42
C PRO A 29 8.67 -5.88 -11.12
N ILE A 30 7.38 -5.96 -10.77
CA ILE A 30 6.82 -5.51 -9.50
C ILE A 30 6.59 -6.75 -8.64
N VAL A 31 7.29 -6.83 -7.51
CA VAL A 31 7.12 -7.91 -6.53
C VAL A 31 6.24 -7.40 -5.40
N VAL A 32 5.18 -8.16 -5.11
CA VAL A 32 4.20 -7.87 -4.08
C VAL A 32 4.26 -8.99 -3.05
N THR A 33 4.43 -8.64 -1.78
CA THR A 33 4.53 -9.62 -0.69
C THR A 33 3.71 -9.20 0.52
N GLY A 34 3.23 -10.20 1.27
CA GLY A 34 2.67 -9.98 2.60
C GLY A 34 3.77 -10.08 3.67
N GLN A 35 3.64 -9.31 4.75
CA GLN A 35 4.41 -9.49 5.99
C GLN A 35 5.94 -9.61 5.84
N SER A 36 6.53 -8.97 4.83
CA SER A 36 7.98 -8.97 4.65
C SER A 36 8.65 -8.05 5.67
N PHE A 37 9.64 -8.57 6.40
CA PHE A 37 10.35 -7.78 7.41
C PHE A 37 11.27 -6.76 6.73
N HIS A 38 10.99 -5.48 6.99
CA HIS A 38 11.83 -4.37 6.58
C HIS A 38 12.43 -3.71 7.83
N ILE A 39 13.67 -3.26 7.70
CA ILE A 39 14.35 -2.54 8.78
C ILE A 39 13.90 -1.09 8.71
N VAL A 40 13.23 -0.61 9.77
CA VAL A 40 12.87 0.79 9.96
C VAL A 40 13.97 1.49 10.74
N HIS A 41 14.57 2.50 10.13
CA HIS A 41 15.74 3.21 10.64
C HIS A 41 15.40 4.43 11.50
N TYR A 42 14.14 4.61 11.91
CA TYR A 42 13.66 5.81 12.64
C TYR A 42 14.25 6.02 14.07
N VAL A 43 15.34 5.37 14.47
CA VAL A 43 16.03 5.70 15.74
C VAL A 43 17.36 6.40 15.44
N PRO A 44 17.50 7.72 15.68
CA PRO A 44 18.79 8.39 15.61
C PRO A 44 19.75 7.75 16.63
N GLY A 45 20.79 7.06 16.14
CA GLY A 45 21.78 6.38 16.97
C GLY A 45 21.38 5.00 17.52
N GLY A 46 20.25 4.43 17.08
CA GLY A 46 19.84 3.06 17.43
C GLY A 46 20.06 2.06 16.29
N ASN A 47 20.17 0.78 16.62
CA ASN A 47 19.96 -0.29 15.65
C ASN A 47 18.51 -0.19 15.13
N GLY A 48 18.32 -0.26 13.82
CA GLY A 48 16.99 -0.21 13.21
C GLY A 48 16.05 -1.27 13.79
N VAL A 49 14.74 -1.00 13.77
CA VAL A 49 13.72 -1.92 14.28
C VAL A 49 13.12 -2.67 13.10
N GLU A 50 13.14 -4.00 13.15
CA GLU A 50 12.43 -4.83 12.18
C GLU A 50 10.92 -4.68 12.38
N THR A 51 10.22 -4.32 11.32
CA THR A 51 8.76 -4.30 11.31
C THR A 51 8.27 -4.75 9.94
N ALA A 52 7.07 -5.34 9.93
CA ALA A 52 6.48 -5.89 8.73
C ALA A 52 5.17 -5.15 8.44
N PRO A 53 4.99 -4.59 7.23
CA PRO A 53 3.70 -4.10 6.79
C PRO A 53 2.78 -5.29 6.47
N ASP A 54 1.47 -5.04 6.43
CA ASP A 54 0.49 -6.08 6.03
C ASP A 54 0.72 -6.52 4.57
N ALA A 55 1.06 -5.57 3.70
CA ALA A 55 1.61 -5.85 2.38
C ALA A 55 2.64 -4.79 1.98
N CYS A 56 3.56 -5.16 1.10
CA CYS A 56 4.51 -4.22 0.51
C CYS A 56 4.75 -4.50 -0.97
N VAL A 57 5.21 -3.46 -1.66
CA VAL A 57 5.52 -3.48 -3.08
C VAL A 57 6.95 -3.02 -3.28
N ARG A 58 7.73 -3.85 -3.97
CA ARG A 58 9.14 -3.59 -4.24
C ARG A 58 9.49 -3.90 -5.70
N PRO A 59 10.55 -3.30 -6.24
CA PRO A 59 11.06 -3.70 -7.53
C PRO A 59 11.70 -5.10 -7.45
N ASN A 60 11.70 -5.81 -8.58
CA ASN A 60 12.50 -7.01 -8.75
C ASN A 60 14.00 -6.68 -8.77
N VAL A 61 14.83 -7.61 -8.29
CA VAL A 61 16.29 -7.51 -8.29
C VAL A 61 16.90 -7.37 -9.68
N ALA A 62 16.19 -7.81 -10.72
CA ALA A 62 16.58 -7.62 -12.12
C ALA A 62 16.59 -6.15 -12.54
N PHE A 63 15.83 -5.27 -11.88
CA PHE A 63 15.70 -3.85 -12.21
C PHE A 63 16.31 -2.92 -11.17
N VAL A 64 16.27 -3.30 -9.90
CA VAL A 64 16.91 -2.57 -8.81
C VAL A 64 17.82 -3.55 -8.05
N PRO A 65 19.15 -3.37 -8.08
CA PRO A 65 20.07 -4.30 -7.46
C PRO A 65 19.81 -4.46 -5.95
N LYS A 66 20.16 -5.63 -5.43
CA LYS A 66 20.24 -5.83 -3.98
C LYS A 66 21.18 -4.79 -3.38
N PRO A 67 20.91 -4.31 -2.15
CA PRO A 67 21.81 -3.42 -1.44
C PRO A 67 23.25 -3.86 -1.55
N ALA A 68 23.59 -5.12 -1.25
CA ALA A 68 24.95 -5.67 -1.24
C ALA A 68 25.72 -5.54 -2.57
N THR A 69 25.03 -5.40 -3.69
CA THR A 69 25.62 -5.22 -5.02
C THR A 69 25.38 -3.83 -5.61
N SER A 70 24.64 -2.96 -4.92
CA SER A 70 24.36 -1.59 -5.37
C SER A 70 25.63 -0.73 -5.39
N THR A 71 25.77 0.07 -6.44
CA THR A 71 26.85 1.04 -6.62
C THR A 71 26.49 2.43 -6.08
N VAL A 72 25.26 2.63 -5.60
CA VAL A 72 24.80 3.89 -5.02
C VAL A 72 25.39 4.07 -3.62
N ILE A 73 25.88 5.28 -3.30
CA ILE A 73 26.45 5.64 -2.00
C ILE A 73 25.73 6.88 -1.46
N PRO A 74 25.08 6.84 -0.27
CA PRO A 74 25.01 5.71 0.65
C PRO A 74 24.18 4.55 0.08
N ARG A 75 24.57 3.33 0.44
CA ARG A 75 23.94 2.10 -0.04
C ARG A 75 22.45 2.12 0.31
N PRO A 76 21.54 1.77 -0.64
CA PRO A 76 20.11 1.70 -0.35
C PRO A 76 19.83 0.63 0.72
N PRO A 77 18.79 0.80 1.56
CA PRO A 77 18.38 -0.21 2.51
C PRO A 77 17.81 -1.44 1.80
N GLY A 78 17.73 -2.55 2.53
CA GLY A 78 17.12 -3.80 2.07
C GLY A 78 16.10 -4.36 3.04
N ASP A 79 15.39 -5.40 2.61
CA ASP A 79 14.71 -6.29 3.55
C ASP A 79 15.71 -7.19 4.31
N THR A 80 15.23 -7.94 5.29
CA THR A 80 16.07 -8.84 6.09
C THR A 80 16.70 -9.99 5.28
N CYS A 81 16.19 -10.26 4.08
CA CYS A 81 16.71 -11.22 3.12
C CYS A 81 17.70 -10.59 2.11
N GLY A 82 18.00 -9.30 2.24
CA GLY A 82 18.90 -8.55 1.37
C GLY A 82 18.32 -8.19 0.00
N ASN A 83 17.01 -8.28 -0.21
CA ASN A 83 16.34 -7.76 -1.41
C ASN A 83 16.18 -6.23 -1.33
N PRO A 84 15.90 -5.55 -2.46
CA PRO A 84 15.59 -4.13 -2.47
C PRO A 84 14.47 -3.79 -1.49
N HIS A 85 14.66 -2.72 -0.72
CA HIS A 85 13.64 -2.24 0.21
C HIS A 85 12.32 -1.93 -0.53
N ALA A 86 11.18 -2.19 0.10
CA ALA A 86 9.91 -1.84 -0.51
C ALA A 86 9.75 -0.32 -0.67
N ARG A 87 9.06 0.08 -1.74
CA ARG A 87 8.75 1.48 -2.06
C ARG A 87 7.33 1.85 -1.66
N ILE A 88 6.43 0.87 -1.58
CA ILE A 88 5.05 1.09 -1.12
C ILE A 88 4.78 0.18 0.07
N MET A 89 4.29 0.76 1.15
CA MET A 89 3.89 0.04 2.37
C MET A 89 2.37 0.10 2.53
N CYS A 90 1.74 -1.01 2.87
CA CYS A 90 0.31 -1.10 3.09
C CYS A 90 0.00 -1.61 4.49
N GLU A 91 -0.93 -0.95 5.16
CA GLU A 91 -1.46 -1.32 6.47
C GLU A 91 -2.98 -1.37 6.39
N VAL A 92 -3.57 -2.46 6.88
CA VAL A 92 -5.00 -2.71 6.90
C VAL A 92 -5.44 -2.93 8.34
N ALA A 93 -6.45 -2.19 8.79
CA ALA A 93 -7.05 -2.38 10.10
C ALA A 93 -8.54 -2.71 9.95
N VAL A 94 -8.99 -3.81 10.55
CA VAL A 94 -10.40 -4.18 10.64
C VAL A 94 -10.81 -4.11 12.11
N GLY A 95 -11.65 -3.14 12.47
CA GLY A 95 -12.16 -2.95 13.85
C GLY A 95 -11.14 -2.53 14.94
N GLN A 96 -9.84 -2.42 14.63
CA GLN A 96 -8.77 -2.11 15.60
C GLN A 96 -8.70 -0.61 16.00
N SER A 97 -7.90 -0.28 17.03
CA SER A 97 -7.69 1.10 17.51
C SER A 97 -6.98 1.99 16.48
N VAL A 98 -7.31 3.29 16.44
CA VAL A 98 -6.75 4.26 15.45
C VAL A 98 -5.30 4.66 15.79
N GLY A 99 -4.90 4.57 17.07
CA GLY A 99 -3.64 5.15 17.56
C GLY A 99 -2.38 4.40 17.10
N GLU A 100 -2.35 3.08 17.28
CA GLU A 100 -1.20 2.25 16.90
C GLU A 100 -1.03 2.17 15.38
N PHE A 101 -2.16 2.08 14.66
CA PHE A 101 -2.23 2.08 13.21
C PHE A 101 -1.60 3.34 12.60
N GLY A 102 -1.95 4.52 13.12
CA GLY A 102 -1.39 5.79 12.65
C GLY A 102 0.12 5.90 12.90
N ARG A 103 0.61 5.43 14.06
CA ARG A 103 2.03 5.49 14.41
C ARG A 103 2.89 4.64 13.47
N LYS A 104 2.42 3.44 13.11
CA LYS A 104 3.14 2.54 12.18
C LYS A 104 3.20 3.12 10.76
N CYS A 105 2.10 3.73 10.30
CA CYS A 105 2.10 4.41 9.00
C CYS A 105 3.05 5.63 8.98
N LEU A 106 3.12 6.39 10.09
CA LEU A 106 4.05 7.52 10.23
C LEU A 106 5.51 7.08 10.24
N SER A 107 5.85 5.92 10.81
CA SER A 107 7.23 5.41 10.73
C SER A 107 7.60 5.04 9.29
N TRP A 108 6.71 4.42 8.53
CA TRP A 108 6.98 4.11 7.12
C TRP A 108 7.22 5.35 6.27
N MET A 109 6.44 6.41 6.46
CA MET A 109 6.62 7.67 5.70
C MET A 109 7.95 8.38 5.99
N ARG A 110 8.65 8.02 7.06
CA ARG A 110 9.96 8.58 7.41
C ARG A 110 11.11 7.80 6.78
N GLU A 111 10.84 6.64 6.19
CA GLU A 111 11.85 5.85 5.51
C GLU A 111 12.19 6.47 4.14
N PRO A 112 13.47 6.82 3.87
CA PRO A 112 13.85 7.58 2.67
C PRO A 112 13.48 6.91 1.34
N TYR A 113 13.38 5.58 1.34
CA TYR A 113 13.07 4.78 0.15
C TYR A 113 11.58 4.40 0.07
N VAL A 114 10.77 4.70 1.09
CA VAL A 114 9.32 4.54 1.00
C VAL A 114 8.73 5.75 0.28
N ARG A 115 8.07 5.46 -0.83
CA ARG A 115 7.49 6.44 -1.76
C ARG A 115 6.01 6.64 -1.56
N ALA A 116 5.32 5.59 -1.10
CA ALA A 116 3.92 5.66 -0.73
C ALA A 116 3.61 4.78 0.50
N VAL A 117 2.70 5.25 1.34
CA VAL A 117 2.08 4.47 2.42
C VAL A 117 0.57 4.49 2.23
N ILE A 118 -0.03 3.32 2.12
CA ILE A 118 -1.47 3.12 2.07
C ILE A 118 -1.94 2.61 3.43
N SER A 119 -2.87 3.34 4.03
CA SER A 119 -3.51 2.94 5.28
C SER A 119 -4.99 2.77 5.03
N ILE A 120 -5.54 1.57 5.14
CA ILE A 120 -6.98 1.29 4.99
C ILE A 120 -7.53 0.83 6.34
N LYS A 121 -8.53 1.53 6.86
CA LYS A 121 -9.28 1.13 8.03
C LYS A 121 -10.72 0.83 7.66
N ILE A 122 -11.16 -0.38 7.95
CA ILE A 122 -12.52 -0.84 7.79
C ILE A 122 -13.20 -0.89 9.16
N LEU A 123 -14.27 -0.14 9.31
CA LEU A 123 -15.05 -0.03 10.55
C LEU A 123 -16.31 -0.92 10.50
N GLU A 124 -17.13 -0.80 11.53
CA GLU A 124 -18.39 -1.52 11.68
C GLU A 124 -19.37 -1.21 10.53
N PRO A 125 -20.33 -2.12 10.28
CA PRO A 125 -21.36 -1.92 9.27
C PRO A 125 -22.31 -0.77 9.64
N ARG A 126 -22.82 -0.08 8.63
CA ARG A 126 -23.82 0.98 8.77
C ARG A 126 -25.21 0.36 8.67
N LEU A 127 -25.89 0.22 9.81
CA LEU A 127 -27.19 -0.47 9.96
C LEU A 127 -28.35 0.07 9.10
N ASN A 128 -28.19 1.22 8.43
CA ASN A 128 -29.25 1.86 7.63
C ASN A 128 -28.90 1.95 6.13
N MET A 129 -27.87 1.24 5.68
CA MET A 129 -27.24 1.53 4.39
C MET A 129 -26.78 0.25 3.70
N GLN A 130 -27.65 -0.31 2.87
CA GLN A 130 -27.41 -1.59 2.20
C GLN A 130 -26.93 -1.40 0.76
N GLU A 131 -26.06 -2.31 0.32
CA GLU A 131 -25.67 -2.45 -1.07
C GLU A 131 -26.87 -3.00 -1.87
N PRO A 132 -27.30 -2.33 -2.96
CA PRO A 132 -28.55 -2.66 -3.64
C PRO A 132 -28.60 -4.07 -4.26
N THR A 133 -27.43 -4.65 -4.57
CA THR A 133 -27.32 -5.89 -5.33
C THR A 133 -27.39 -7.12 -4.43
N ILE A 134 -26.79 -7.06 -3.24
CA ILE A 134 -26.62 -8.21 -2.34
C ILE A 134 -27.21 -7.99 -0.94
N GLY A 135 -27.66 -6.77 -0.61
CA GLY A 135 -28.33 -6.46 0.66
C GLY A 135 -27.42 -6.27 1.88
N PHE A 136 -26.09 -6.43 1.74
CA PHE A 136 -25.15 -6.23 2.85
C PHE A 136 -24.98 -4.76 3.21
N PHE A 137 -24.82 -4.47 4.50
CA PHE A 137 -24.62 -3.12 5.00
C PHE A 137 -23.24 -2.57 4.67
N TYR A 138 -23.17 -1.45 3.97
CA TYR A 138 -21.93 -0.70 3.73
C TYR A 138 -21.16 -0.43 5.02
N ARG A 139 -19.83 -0.40 4.96
CA ARG A 139 -18.99 -0.13 6.13
C ARG A 139 -18.45 1.30 6.06
N THR A 140 -18.18 1.90 7.23
CA THR A 140 -17.38 3.13 7.19
C THR A 140 -15.94 2.75 6.88
N MET A 141 -15.35 3.37 5.86
CA MET A 141 -13.94 3.24 5.56
C MET A 141 -13.22 4.56 5.77
N MET A 142 -12.07 4.48 6.43
CA MET A 142 -11.10 5.57 6.46
C MET A 142 -9.87 5.09 5.72
N TYR A 143 -9.34 5.93 4.82
CA TYR A 143 -8.08 5.64 4.18
C TYR A 143 -7.19 6.87 4.17
N ASN A 144 -5.89 6.63 4.19
CA ASN A 144 -4.89 7.66 3.98
C ASN A 144 -3.89 7.16 2.96
N VAL A 145 -3.47 8.06 2.09
CA VAL A 145 -2.34 7.84 1.20
C VAL A 145 -1.34 8.94 1.49
N GLY A 146 -0.20 8.54 2.03
CA GLY A 146 0.98 9.40 2.10
C GLY A 146 1.86 9.09 0.91
N ILE A 147 1.79 9.91 -0.13
CA ILE A 147 2.85 9.96 -1.15
C ILE A 147 3.85 11.01 -0.68
N LEU A 148 5.15 10.81 -0.90
CA LEU A 148 6.16 11.80 -0.52
C LEU A 148 5.74 13.21 -1.01
N GLY A 149 5.29 14.08 -0.10
CA GLY A 149 4.79 15.43 -0.39
C GLY A 149 3.26 15.64 -0.41
N THR A 150 2.41 14.64 -0.20
CA THR A 150 0.94 14.83 -0.07
C THR A 150 0.29 13.77 0.81
N LEU A 151 -0.29 14.20 1.93
CA LEU A 151 -1.26 13.41 2.71
C LEU A 151 -2.66 13.69 2.15
N LYS A 152 -3.22 12.77 1.34
CA LYS A 152 -4.67 12.81 1.07
C LYS A 152 -5.39 12.02 2.15
N LYS A 153 -6.12 12.74 3.00
CA LYS A 153 -6.98 12.22 4.07
C LYS A 153 -8.42 12.57 3.74
N TYR A 154 -9.22 11.63 3.23
CA TYR A 154 -10.67 11.85 3.11
C TYR A 154 -11.48 10.59 3.38
N SER A 155 -11.95 10.51 4.61
CA SER A 155 -13.34 10.21 5.00
C SER A 155 -13.39 10.50 6.50
N ARG A 156 -13.92 11.67 6.86
CA ARG A 156 -14.16 12.07 8.24
C ARG A 156 -15.67 12.15 8.44
N ASP A 157 -16.11 11.42 9.45
CA ASP A 157 -17.41 11.48 10.12
C ASP A 157 -18.62 10.77 9.44
N PRO A 158 -19.08 9.62 9.98
CA PRO A 158 -20.20 8.85 9.45
C PRO A 158 -21.60 9.40 9.80
N ILE A 159 -21.72 10.48 10.57
CA ILE A 159 -23.04 10.97 11.05
C ILE A 159 -23.73 11.90 10.04
N THR A 160 -22.97 12.63 9.20
CA THR A 160 -23.53 13.67 8.31
C THR A 160 -23.16 13.54 6.83
N ASP A 161 -22.34 12.54 6.45
CA ASP A 161 -21.87 12.37 5.07
C ASP A 161 -22.49 11.11 4.40
N PRO A 162 -23.16 11.23 3.23
CA PRO A 162 -23.62 10.08 2.48
C PRO A 162 -22.45 9.12 2.16
N PRO A 163 -22.71 7.81 1.97
CA PRO A 163 -21.66 6.83 1.69
C PRO A 163 -21.13 7.05 0.29
N GLY A 164 -20.12 7.90 0.12
CA GLY A 164 -19.66 8.10 -1.25
C GLY A 164 -18.97 6.86 -1.83
N CYS A 165 -18.52 5.88 -1.03
CA CYS A 165 -17.91 4.64 -1.52
C CYS A 165 -18.95 3.52 -1.76
N ASN A 166 -19.88 3.74 -2.69
CA ASN A 166 -21.04 2.86 -2.91
C ASN A 166 -21.11 2.25 -4.32
N ALA A 167 -20.18 2.58 -5.21
CA ALA A 167 -20.10 2.00 -6.55
C ALA A 167 -18.63 1.85 -6.98
N PRO A 168 -18.32 0.91 -7.89
CA PRO A 168 -16.98 0.81 -8.46
C PRO A 168 -16.66 2.04 -9.32
N ASN A 169 -15.37 2.31 -9.49
CA ASN A 169 -14.85 3.37 -10.37
C ASN A 169 -15.24 4.82 -10.00
N LEU A 170 -15.64 5.07 -8.75
CA LEU A 170 -15.82 6.43 -8.27
C LEU A 170 -14.47 7.08 -8.05
N ALA A 171 -14.16 8.14 -8.80
CA ALA A 171 -12.85 8.80 -8.78
C ALA A 171 -12.42 9.27 -7.37
N ALA A 172 -13.38 9.72 -6.55
CA ALA A 172 -13.12 10.12 -5.17
C ALA A 172 -12.66 8.95 -4.27
N TYR A 173 -12.92 7.70 -4.68
CA TYR A 173 -12.64 6.46 -3.94
C TYR A 173 -11.62 5.57 -4.63
N GLN A 174 -10.79 6.17 -5.51
CA GLN A 174 -9.64 5.52 -6.10
C GLN A 174 -8.36 6.08 -5.52
N ILE A 175 -7.48 5.19 -5.06
CA ILE A 175 -6.09 5.54 -4.76
C ILE A 175 -5.30 5.36 -6.05
N THR A 176 -4.66 6.45 -6.48
CA THR A 176 -3.81 6.47 -7.67
C THR A 176 -2.37 6.71 -7.26
N ILE A 177 -1.47 5.78 -7.60
CA ILE A 177 -0.03 5.88 -7.31
C ILE A 177 0.73 5.65 -8.62
N PRO A 178 1.67 6.53 -9.01
CA PRO A 178 2.50 6.29 -10.20
C PRO A 178 3.32 5.02 -10.07
N ILE A 179 3.33 4.19 -11.10
CA ILE A 179 4.08 2.92 -11.08
C ILE A 179 5.60 3.16 -11.00
N SER A 180 6.08 4.28 -11.56
CA SER A 180 7.48 4.72 -11.48
C SER A 180 8.02 4.78 -10.04
N GLU A 181 7.17 5.05 -9.04
CA GLU A 181 7.59 5.10 -7.64
C GLU A 181 8.15 3.75 -7.14
N VAL A 182 7.74 2.62 -7.72
CA VAL A 182 8.28 1.29 -7.37
C VAL A 182 9.73 1.15 -7.81
N PHE A 183 10.13 1.82 -8.89
CA PHE A 183 11.47 1.73 -9.46
C PHE A 183 12.37 2.88 -9.02
N TRP A 184 11.97 3.65 -8.00
CA TRP A 184 12.76 4.73 -7.46
C TRP A 184 14.10 4.22 -6.90
N ASP A 185 15.19 4.46 -7.62
CA ASP A 185 16.56 4.10 -7.22
C ASP A 185 17.56 5.14 -7.74
N PRO A 186 17.54 6.36 -7.19
CA PRO A 186 18.35 7.46 -7.71
C PRO A 186 19.84 7.27 -7.37
N PRO A 187 20.75 7.72 -8.24
CA PRO A 187 22.14 7.88 -7.85
C PRO A 187 22.28 9.01 -6.82
N PHE A 188 23.43 9.07 -6.14
CA PHE A 188 23.75 10.16 -5.21
C PHE A 188 24.91 11.00 -5.75
N PRO A 189 24.80 12.34 -5.72
CA PRO A 189 23.61 13.12 -5.37
C PRO A 189 22.47 12.91 -6.39
N ILE A 190 21.23 13.07 -5.94
CA ILE A 190 20.05 12.87 -6.81
C ILE A 190 20.05 13.97 -7.89
N PRO A 191 20.11 13.61 -9.19
CA PRO A 191 20.10 14.59 -10.26
C PRO A 191 18.78 15.37 -10.29
N PRO A 192 18.80 16.68 -10.59
CA PRO A 192 17.58 17.43 -10.86
C PRO A 192 16.76 16.76 -11.97
N GLY A 193 15.48 16.49 -11.70
CA GLY A 193 14.59 15.84 -12.67
C GLY A 193 14.78 14.33 -12.84
N TYR A 194 15.49 13.65 -11.92
CA TYR A 194 15.59 12.20 -11.94
C TYR A 194 14.21 11.54 -12.07
N THR A 195 14.07 10.71 -13.10
CA THR A 195 12.84 9.97 -13.39
C THR A 195 13.17 8.48 -13.37
N PRO A 196 12.49 7.66 -12.55
CA PRO A 196 12.70 6.22 -12.54
C PRO A 196 12.42 5.59 -13.89
N ALA A 197 13.28 4.67 -14.32
CA ALA A 197 13.05 3.87 -15.51
C ALA A 197 12.00 2.79 -15.22
N ILE A 198 10.91 2.77 -15.98
CA ILE A 198 9.88 1.73 -15.89
C ILE A 198 10.23 0.61 -16.89
N PRO A 199 10.21 -0.67 -16.48
CA PRO A 199 10.42 -1.80 -17.39
C PRO A 199 9.39 -1.85 -18.53
N PRO A 200 9.79 -2.22 -19.76
CA PRO A 200 8.93 -2.12 -20.94
C PRO A 200 7.72 -3.07 -20.93
N ASN A 201 7.75 -4.13 -20.12
CA ASN A 201 6.67 -5.11 -19.98
C ASN A 201 5.60 -4.69 -18.95
N ILE A 202 5.78 -3.55 -18.27
CA ILE A 202 4.76 -2.99 -17.39
C ILE A 202 3.64 -2.36 -18.21
N VAL A 203 2.39 -2.64 -17.81
CA VAL A 203 1.21 -2.03 -18.41
C VAL A 203 0.62 -0.94 -17.53
N GLY A 204 0.29 0.19 -18.15
CA GLY A 204 -0.25 1.37 -17.48
C GLY A 204 0.81 2.28 -16.88
N ILE A 205 0.36 3.40 -16.30
CA ILE A 205 1.21 4.42 -15.67
C ILE A 205 0.95 4.59 -14.17
N ASN A 206 -0.21 4.15 -13.70
CA ASN A 206 -0.63 4.26 -12.31
C ASN A 206 -1.21 2.93 -11.83
N PHE A 207 -0.95 2.60 -10.57
CA PHE A 207 -1.83 1.72 -9.81
C PHE A 207 -3.15 2.46 -9.58
N VAL A 208 -4.28 1.79 -9.83
CA VAL A 208 -5.62 2.31 -9.55
C VAL A 208 -6.30 1.34 -8.61
N ILE A 209 -6.26 1.65 -7.31
CA ILE A 209 -6.85 0.83 -6.26
C ILE A 209 -8.24 1.36 -5.97
N ASP A 210 -9.25 0.56 -6.31
CA ASP A 210 -10.66 0.89 -6.10
C ASP A 210 -11.08 0.46 -4.69
N LEU A 211 -11.35 1.44 -3.83
CA LEU A 211 -11.73 1.21 -2.44
C LEU A 211 -13.11 0.56 -2.30
N TYR A 212 -14.02 0.75 -3.27
CA TYR A 212 -15.30 0.04 -3.24
C TYR A 212 -15.07 -1.47 -3.39
N ARG A 213 -14.13 -1.87 -4.26
CA ARG A 213 -13.76 -3.28 -4.44
C ARG A 213 -13.05 -3.88 -3.22
N ILE A 214 -12.32 -3.07 -2.46
CA ILE A 214 -11.74 -3.48 -1.17
C ILE A 214 -12.84 -3.65 -0.13
N GLN A 215 -13.74 -2.68 0.02
CA GLN A 215 -14.85 -2.75 0.96
C GLN A 215 -15.74 -3.97 0.70
N ARG A 216 -16.05 -4.25 -0.57
CA ARG A 216 -16.88 -5.41 -0.98
C ARG A 216 -16.41 -6.72 -0.37
N VAL A 217 -15.10 -6.93 -0.23
CA VAL A 217 -14.53 -8.12 0.41
C VAL A 217 -14.99 -8.21 1.88
N ALA A 218 -14.91 -7.10 2.61
CA ALA A 218 -15.35 -7.03 4.01
C ALA A 218 -16.87 -7.14 4.19
N LEU A 219 -17.65 -6.88 3.14
CA LEU A 219 -19.10 -7.06 3.13
C LEU A 219 -19.49 -8.52 2.89
N GLN A 220 -18.85 -9.17 1.92
CA GLN A 220 -19.15 -10.56 1.55
C GLN A 220 -18.78 -11.58 2.63
N ALA A 221 -17.85 -11.25 3.52
CA ALA A 221 -17.47 -12.11 4.62
C ALA A 221 -18.46 -12.11 5.80
N GLN A 222 -19.54 -11.33 5.73
CA GLN A 222 -20.64 -11.42 6.70
C GLN A 222 -21.64 -12.47 6.23
N THR A 223 -21.90 -13.48 7.08
CA THR A 223 -23.14 -14.24 6.98
C THR A 223 -24.32 -13.38 7.45
N PRO A 224 -25.51 -13.51 6.83
CA PRO A 224 -26.73 -12.79 7.21
C PRO A 224 -27.09 -12.89 8.69
#